data_AF-A0A2D7VYB8-F1
#
_entry.id   AF-A0A2D7VYB8-F1
#
_cell.length_a   1.000
_cell.length_b   1.000
_cell.length_c   1.000
_cell.angle_alpha   90.00
_cell.angle_beta   90.00
_cell.angle_gamma   90.00
#
_symmetry.space_group_name_H-M   'P 1'
#
loop_
_entity.id
_entity.type
_entity.pdbx_description
1 polymer ?
#
loop_
_entity_poly.entity_id
_entity_poly.type
_entity_poly.pdbx_seq_one_letter_code
_entity_poly.pdbx_strand_id
1 'polypeptide(L)'
;MIEDTEYSRENPSDFYKRCLEYYIQMHSTTKAFDGRSINKFVSIIKTLIRNHHCKTLLDYGSGKATLYSDNFGLLTDIIDHPLQEYWGLDKVFLYEPAIKGLRVLPPKPVDCVICTDVLEHIPPQDLHWVVDEMCSKATEFVFLNICTFPAMKVFPDGTNVHVSVFDQNDWLTFLSRKRKNFEDLVIYVYFDVLENNETISRAYKLDNYMPEHIDFKINRVEPLSIQGGI
;
A
#
# COMPACT_ATOMS: atom_id res chain seq x y z
N MET A 1 7.16 -17.01 -9.41
CA MET A 1 6.16 -16.55 -10.42
C MET A 1 4.75 -16.58 -9.83
N ILE A 2 4.10 -15.42 -9.81
CA ILE A 2 2.69 -15.26 -9.44
C ILE A 2 1.84 -15.75 -10.62
N GLU A 3 0.93 -16.71 -10.40
CA GLU A 3 0.14 -17.38 -11.43
C GLU A 3 -1.25 -16.75 -11.60
N ASP A 4 -1.74 -16.65 -12.84
CA ASP A 4 -3.11 -16.22 -13.16
C ASP A 4 -4.13 -17.20 -12.56
N THR A 5 -5.24 -16.67 -12.04
CA THR A 5 -6.33 -17.45 -11.43
C THR A 5 -7.70 -16.94 -11.89
N GLU A 6 -8.74 -17.73 -11.65
CA GLU A 6 -10.14 -17.37 -11.93
C GLU A 6 -10.82 -16.54 -10.81
N TYR A 7 -10.08 -16.17 -9.76
CA TYR A 7 -10.65 -15.43 -8.63
C TYR A 7 -10.92 -13.96 -8.98
N SER A 8 -11.91 -13.38 -8.32
CA SER A 8 -12.30 -11.97 -8.47
C SER A 8 -12.72 -11.35 -7.14
N ARG A 9 -13.03 -10.06 -7.12
CA ARG A 9 -13.64 -9.41 -5.95
C ARG A 9 -14.92 -10.11 -5.49
N GLU A 10 -15.77 -10.52 -6.42
CA GLU A 10 -17.07 -11.14 -6.18
C GLU A 10 -16.92 -12.62 -5.80
N ASN A 11 -15.86 -13.25 -6.27
CA ASN A 11 -15.52 -14.64 -5.96
C ASN A 11 -14.04 -14.74 -5.55
N PRO A 12 -13.66 -14.23 -4.35
CA PRO A 12 -12.28 -14.32 -3.89
C PRO A 12 -12.00 -15.73 -3.39
N SER A 13 -10.72 -16.09 -3.27
CA SER A 13 -10.35 -17.40 -2.74
C SER A 13 -10.84 -17.59 -1.30
N ASP A 14 -11.04 -18.85 -0.90
CA ASP A 14 -11.38 -19.15 0.50
C ASP A 14 -10.26 -18.77 1.47
N PHE A 15 -9.01 -18.76 1.00
CA PHE A 15 -7.90 -18.27 1.79
C PHE A 15 -7.99 -16.75 2.02
N TYR A 16 -8.35 -15.98 0.99
CA TYR A 16 -8.59 -14.54 1.13
C TYR A 16 -9.70 -14.25 2.13
N LYS A 17 -10.84 -14.95 2.03
CA LYS A 17 -11.97 -14.78 2.96
C LYS A 17 -11.53 -15.03 4.40
N ARG A 18 -10.77 -16.11 4.65
CA ARG A 18 -10.23 -16.43 5.98
C ARG A 18 -9.25 -15.37 6.49
N CYS A 19 -8.32 -14.90 5.65
CA CYS A 19 -7.41 -13.81 6.02
C CYS A 19 -8.20 -12.54 6.38
N LEU A 20 -9.21 -12.18 5.58
CA LEU A 20 -10.05 -11.02 5.81
C LEU A 20 -10.80 -11.12 7.15
N GLU A 21 -11.31 -12.29 7.52
CA GLU A 21 -11.94 -12.52 8.83
C GLU A 21 -10.97 -12.25 9.99
N TYR A 22 -9.72 -12.71 9.89
CA TYR A 22 -8.69 -12.39 10.87
C TYR A 22 -8.42 -10.88 10.93
N TYR A 23 -8.30 -10.20 9.80
CA TYR A 23 -8.08 -8.75 9.79
C TYR A 23 -9.27 -7.97 10.39
N ILE A 24 -10.51 -8.38 10.11
CA ILE A 24 -11.72 -7.81 10.75
C ILE A 24 -11.61 -7.93 12.28
N GLN A 25 -11.24 -9.11 12.78
CA GLN A 25 -11.06 -9.33 14.21
C GLN A 25 -9.94 -8.46 14.78
N MET A 26 -8.78 -8.40 14.13
CA MET A 26 -7.64 -7.62 14.60
C MET A 26 -7.92 -6.11 14.61
N HIS A 27 -8.64 -5.58 13.61
CA HIS A 27 -9.08 -4.20 13.58
C HIS A 27 -9.99 -3.84 14.77
N SER A 28 -10.88 -4.77 15.14
CA SER A 28 -11.82 -4.57 16.26
C SER A 28 -11.18 -4.69 17.64
N THR A 29 -10.08 -5.42 17.77
CA THR A 29 -9.48 -5.80 19.07
C THR A 29 -8.15 -5.13 19.37
N THR A 30 -7.49 -4.51 18.38
CA THR A 30 -6.14 -3.94 18.54
C THR A 30 -6.09 -2.48 18.12
N LYS A 31 -5.05 -1.77 18.58
CA LYS A 31 -4.70 -0.43 18.08
C LYS A 31 -3.87 -0.47 16.78
N ALA A 32 -3.63 -1.64 16.19
CA ALA A 32 -2.87 -1.78 14.95
C ALA A 32 -3.61 -1.20 13.73
N PHE A 33 -2.93 -1.17 12.58
CA PHE A 33 -3.47 -0.74 11.28
C PHE A 33 -3.97 0.71 11.29
N ASP A 34 -3.21 1.62 11.91
CA ASP A 34 -3.59 3.03 12.05
C ASP A 34 -3.24 3.90 10.83
N GLY A 35 -2.56 3.32 9.82
CA GLY A 35 -2.13 4.00 8.60
C GLY A 35 -0.69 4.51 8.63
N ARG A 36 0.08 4.24 9.70
CA ARG A 36 1.45 4.77 9.88
C ARG A 36 2.45 4.37 8.79
N SER A 37 2.22 3.28 8.06
CA SER A 37 3.15 2.80 7.02
C SER A 37 3.33 3.82 5.87
N ILE A 38 2.37 4.73 5.68
CA ILE A 38 2.46 5.84 4.72
C ILE A 38 3.54 6.87 5.10
N ASN A 39 3.88 7.03 6.38
CA ASN A 39 4.77 8.11 6.88
C ASN A 39 6.10 8.21 6.12
N LYS A 40 6.72 7.07 5.81
CA LYS A 40 8.00 7.02 5.06
C LYS A 40 7.91 7.55 3.63
N PHE A 41 6.71 7.69 3.09
CA PHE A 41 6.46 8.10 1.70
C PHE A 41 5.69 9.40 1.56
N VAL A 42 5.29 10.06 2.64
CA VAL A 42 4.45 11.27 2.60
C VAL A 42 4.99 12.34 1.63
N SER A 43 6.28 12.66 1.72
CA SER A 43 6.93 13.66 0.86
C SER A 43 7.12 13.20 -0.59
N ILE A 44 7.33 11.89 -0.78
CA ILE A 44 7.45 11.26 -2.10
C ILE A 44 6.10 11.32 -2.81
N ILE A 45 5.04 10.84 -2.17
CA ILE A 45 3.68 10.85 -2.68
C ILE A 45 3.23 12.28 -2.98
N LYS A 46 3.52 13.26 -2.10
CA LYS A 46 3.26 14.69 -2.37
C LYS A 46 3.91 15.18 -3.65
N THR A 47 5.17 14.78 -3.89
CA THR A 47 5.91 15.14 -5.10
C THR A 47 5.27 14.51 -6.34
N LEU A 48 4.88 13.25 -6.27
CA LEU A 48 4.20 12.55 -7.36
C LEU A 48 2.83 13.19 -7.68
N ILE A 49 2.00 13.44 -6.67
CA ILE A 49 0.71 14.14 -6.79
C ILE A 49 0.89 15.47 -7.52
N ARG A 50 1.89 16.28 -7.13
CA ARG A 50 2.16 17.57 -7.77
C ARG A 50 2.60 17.39 -9.23
N ASN A 51 3.50 16.46 -9.51
CA ASN A 51 4.09 16.27 -10.84
C ASN A 51 3.08 15.71 -11.85
N HIS A 52 2.14 14.88 -11.38
CA HIS A 52 1.03 14.33 -12.18
C HIS A 52 -0.23 15.18 -12.10
N HIS A 53 -0.18 16.34 -11.43
CA HIS A 53 -1.32 17.25 -11.26
C HIS A 53 -2.57 16.60 -10.65
N CYS A 54 -2.41 15.57 -9.81
CA CYS A 54 -3.52 14.83 -9.22
C CYS A 54 -4.32 15.69 -8.24
N LYS A 55 -5.65 15.50 -8.27
CA LYS A 55 -6.64 16.16 -7.41
C LYS A 55 -7.47 15.18 -6.59
N THR A 56 -7.57 13.95 -7.06
CA THR A 56 -8.31 12.88 -6.41
C THR A 56 -7.41 11.67 -6.14
N LEU A 57 -7.57 11.08 -4.96
CA LEU A 57 -6.75 9.95 -4.51
C LEU A 57 -7.63 8.85 -3.91
N LEU A 58 -7.25 7.60 -4.12
CA LEU A 58 -7.74 6.44 -3.39
C LEU A 58 -6.59 5.84 -2.58
N ASP A 59 -6.78 5.73 -1.26
CA ASP A 59 -5.92 4.96 -0.38
C ASP A 59 -6.50 3.55 -0.22
N TYR A 60 -5.86 2.59 -0.89
CA TYR A 60 -6.29 1.19 -0.97
C TYR A 60 -5.61 0.36 0.12
N GLY A 61 -6.38 -0.02 1.13
CA GLY A 61 -5.87 -0.60 2.37
C GLY A 61 -5.44 0.48 3.38
N SER A 62 -6.25 1.52 3.54
CA SER A 62 -5.94 2.69 4.37
C SER A 62 -5.83 2.40 5.87
N GLY A 63 -6.12 1.17 6.28
CA GLY A 63 -6.35 0.82 7.68
C GLY A 63 -7.40 1.74 8.29
N LYS A 64 -7.11 2.28 9.48
CA LYS A 64 -7.98 3.23 10.20
C LYS A 64 -7.86 4.67 9.71
N ALA A 65 -7.00 4.95 8.72
CA ALA A 65 -6.86 6.26 8.09
C ALA A 65 -6.60 7.43 9.06
N THR A 66 -5.86 7.19 10.15
CA THR A 66 -5.63 8.20 11.21
C THR A 66 -4.96 9.46 10.68
N LEU A 67 -4.05 9.30 9.72
CA LEU A 67 -3.33 10.40 9.07
C LEU A 67 -4.24 11.34 8.24
N TYR A 68 -5.48 10.94 7.93
CA TYR A 68 -6.47 11.76 7.25
C TYR A 68 -7.45 12.46 8.21
N SER A 69 -7.27 12.30 9.52
CA SER A 69 -8.11 12.90 10.56
C SER A 69 -7.35 13.92 11.38
N ASP A 70 -8.04 14.66 12.25
CA ASP A 70 -7.44 15.59 13.23
C ASP A 70 -6.45 14.91 14.19
N ASN A 71 -6.46 13.57 14.26
CA ASN A 71 -5.53 12.79 15.07
C ASN A 71 -4.21 12.46 14.35
N PHE A 72 -3.93 13.05 13.18
CA PHE A 72 -2.71 12.77 12.41
C PHE A 72 -1.42 12.93 13.24
N GLY A 73 -1.38 13.93 14.14
CA GLY A 73 -0.24 14.21 15.02
C GLY A 73 0.07 13.09 16.03
N LEU A 74 -0.84 12.13 16.22
CA LEU A 74 -0.54 10.94 17.03
C LEU A 74 0.45 9.99 16.33
N LEU A 75 0.58 10.08 15.01
CA LEU A 75 1.37 9.16 14.21
C LEU A 75 2.63 9.79 13.62
N THR A 76 2.67 11.11 13.47
CA THR A 76 3.81 11.78 12.85
C THR A 76 3.83 13.28 13.13
N ASP A 77 5.03 13.85 13.22
CA ASP A 77 5.29 15.29 13.21
C ASP A 77 5.75 15.80 11.82
N ILE A 78 5.72 14.93 10.79
CA ILE A 78 6.16 15.26 9.42
C ILE A 78 5.17 16.19 8.71
N ILE A 79 3.88 16.11 9.07
CA ILE A 79 2.80 16.91 8.49
C ILE A 79 2.20 17.79 9.58
N ASP A 80 1.72 18.96 9.17
CA ASP A 80 1.08 19.97 10.01
C ASP A 80 -0.45 20.01 9.84
N HIS A 81 -0.97 19.21 8.91
CA HIS A 81 -2.38 19.07 8.58
C HIS A 81 -2.69 17.61 8.21
N PRO A 82 -3.97 17.17 8.25
CA PRO A 82 -4.37 15.87 7.71
C PRO A 82 -3.90 15.68 6.26
N LEU A 83 -3.59 14.44 5.87
CA LEU A 83 -2.93 14.13 4.59
C LEU A 83 -3.62 14.72 3.37
N GLN A 84 -4.97 14.74 3.34
CA GLN A 84 -5.71 15.34 2.23
C GLN A 84 -5.33 16.81 2.02
N GLU A 85 -5.31 17.59 3.10
CA GLU A 85 -4.95 19.01 3.07
C GLU A 85 -3.46 19.18 2.78
N TYR A 86 -2.61 18.40 3.45
CA TYR A 86 -1.16 18.45 3.28
C TYR A 86 -0.72 18.16 1.83
N TRP A 87 -1.42 17.24 1.14
CA TRP A 87 -1.20 16.93 -0.27
C TRP A 87 -1.93 17.87 -1.24
N GLY A 88 -2.83 18.73 -0.76
CA GLY A 88 -3.59 19.66 -1.60
C GLY A 88 -4.56 18.95 -2.55
N LEU A 89 -5.17 17.85 -2.08
CA LEU A 89 -6.14 17.06 -2.83
C LEU A 89 -7.57 17.59 -2.61
N ASP A 90 -8.34 17.63 -3.69
CA ASP A 90 -9.76 18.02 -3.64
C ASP A 90 -10.60 16.92 -2.98
N LYS A 91 -10.21 15.64 -3.17
CA LYS A 91 -10.92 14.51 -2.59
C LYS A 91 -10.04 13.29 -2.36
N VAL A 92 -10.18 12.69 -1.18
CA VAL A 92 -9.63 11.38 -0.85
C VAL A 92 -10.75 10.37 -0.67
N PHE A 93 -10.55 9.17 -1.21
CA PHE A 93 -11.34 7.98 -0.93
C PHE A 93 -10.49 7.02 -0.10
N LEU A 94 -11.08 6.47 0.95
CA LEU A 94 -10.42 5.55 1.87
C LEU A 94 -11.06 4.18 1.71
N TYR A 95 -10.24 3.17 1.42
CA TYR A 95 -10.70 1.80 1.28
C TYR A 95 -9.97 0.88 2.26
N GLU A 96 -10.72 0.16 3.09
CA GLU A 96 -10.23 -0.89 3.99
C GLU A 96 -11.29 -2.01 4.07
N PRO A 97 -11.08 -3.17 3.41
CA PRO A 97 -12.05 -4.24 3.41
C PRO A 97 -12.35 -4.79 4.81
N ALA A 98 -11.44 -4.68 5.77
CA ALA A 98 -11.68 -5.13 7.13
C ALA A 98 -12.60 -4.18 7.93
N ILE A 99 -12.77 -2.92 7.53
CA ILE A 99 -13.58 -1.93 8.26
C ILE A 99 -14.87 -1.63 7.51
N LYS A 100 -16.04 -1.97 8.10
CA LYS A 100 -17.38 -1.83 7.47
C LYS A 100 -17.63 -0.46 6.82
N GLY A 101 -17.21 0.64 7.46
CA GLY A 101 -17.40 2.00 6.95
C GLY A 101 -16.48 2.41 5.79
N LEU A 102 -15.46 1.61 5.49
CA LEU A 102 -14.43 1.89 4.48
C LEU A 102 -14.40 0.82 3.37
N ARG A 103 -15.44 -0.02 3.23
CA ARG A 103 -15.44 -1.10 2.21
C ARG A 103 -15.86 -0.66 0.82
N VAL A 104 -16.10 0.64 0.62
CA VAL A 104 -16.69 1.16 -0.61
C VAL A 104 -15.63 1.86 -1.44
N LEU A 105 -15.36 1.31 -2.63
CA LEU A 105 -14.48 1.92 -3.61
C LEU A 105 -15.12 3.15 -4.26
N PRO A 106 -14.31 4.07 -4.82
CA PRO A 106 -14.83 5.21 -5.57
C PRO A 106 -15.65 4.73 -6.79
N PRO A 107 -16.76 5.44 -7.10
CA PRO A 107 -17.66 5.07 -8.19
C PRO A 107 -17.07 5.31 -9.58
N LYS A 108 -16.03 6.14 -9.68
CA LYS A 108 -15.27 6.44 -10.90
C LYS A 108 -13.78 6.33 -10.59
N PRO A 109 -12.92 6.11 -11.60
CA PRO A 109 -11.48 6.28 -11.42
C PRO A 109 -11.13 7.64 -10.82
N VAL A 110 -10.04 7.66 -10.06
CA VAL A 110 -9.41 8.83 -9.46
C VAL A 110 -8.05 9.04 -10.11
N ASP A 111 -7.43 10.19 -9.87
CA ASP A 111 -6.16 10.52 -10.53
C ASP A 111 -5.04 9.59 -10.07
N CYS A 112 -4.99 9.25 -8.79
CA CYS A 112 -3.99 8.32 -8.26
C CYS A 112 -4.51 7.35 -7.21
N VAL A 113 -3.91 6.16 -7.18
CA VAL A 113 -4.16 5.14 -6.15
C VAL A 113 -2.87 4.93 -5.38
N ILE A 114 -2.94 4.86 -4.05
CA ILE A 114 -1.82 4.47 -3.19
C ILE A 114 -2.18 3.21 -2.43
N CYS A 115 -1.18 2.35 -2.18
CA CYS A 115 -1.33 1.10 -1.43
C CYS A 115 -0.01 0.80 -0.72
N THR A 116 0.01 0.82 0.61
CA THR A 116 1.24 0.69 1.40
C THR A 116 1.12 -0.41 2.43
N ASP A 117 1.99 -1.43 2.36
CA ASP A 117 2.07 -2.51 3.37
C ASP A 117 0.77 -3.34 3.40
N VAL A 118 0.34 -3.80 2.21
CA VAL A 118 -0.95 -4.48 1.97
C VAL A 118 -0.79 -5.68 1.04
N LEU A 119 -0.10 -5.55 -0.10
CA LEU A 119 -0.06 -6.61 -1.12
C LEU A 119 0.59 -7.92 -0.63
N GLU A 120 1.56 -7.83 0.27
CA GLU A 120 2.17 -8.96 0.97
C GLU A 120 1.18 -9.74 1.86
N HIS A 121 0.08 -9.10 2.27
CA HIS A 121 -1.01 -9.69 3.06
C HIS A 121 -2.11 -10.33 2.22
N ILE A 122 -2.12 -10.08 0.91
CA ILE A 122 -3.09 -10.66 -0.03
C ILE A 122 -2.59 -12.04 -0.45
N PRO A 123 -3.40 -13.12 -0.37
CA PRO A 123 -2.99 -14.43 -0.87
C PRO A 123 -2.54 -14.39 -2.34
N PRO A 124 -1.52 -15.19 -2.73
CA PRO A 124 -0.98 -15.19 -4.08
C PRO A 124 -2.03 -15.34 -5.18
N GLN A 125 -3.06 -16.17 -4.92
CA GLN A 125 -4.13 -16.44 -5.89
C GLN A 125 -5.05 -15.24 -6.14
N ASP A 126 -5.07 -14.27 -5.24
CA ASP A 126 -5.97 -13.10 -5.29
C ASP A 126 -5.24 -11.82 -5.75
N LEU A 127 -3.90 -11.86 -5.86
CA LEU A 127 -3.10 -10.71 -6.28
C LEU A 127 -3.51 -10.19 -7.66
N HIS A 128 -3.87 -11.08 -8.58
CA HIS A 128 -4.22 -10.71 -9.94
C HIS A 128 -5.38 -9.72 -9.98
N TRP A 129 -6.52 -10.07 -9.37
CA TRP A 129 -7.70 -9.21 -9.39
C TRP A 129 -7.54 -7.99 -8.48
N VAL A 130 -6.81 -8.09 -7.37
CA VAL A 130 -6.55 -6.94 -6.47
C VAL A 130 -5.73 -5.87 -7.20
N VAL A 131 -4.66 -6.26 -7.89
CA VAL A 131 -3.81 -5.31 -8.64
C VAL A 131 -4.54 -4.77 -9.87
N ASP A 132 -5.27 -5.61 -10.61
CA ASP A 132 -6.07 -5.14 -11.75
C ASP A 132 -7.11 -4.11 -11.30
N GLU A 133 -7.73 -4.33 -10.15
CA GLU A 133 -8.67 -3.37 -9.59
C GLU A 133 -7.99 -2.04 -9.24
N MET A 134 -6.88 -2.06 -8.51
CA MET A 134 -6.16 -0.82 -8.18
C MET A 134 -5.77 -0.05 -9.45
N CYS A 135 -5.25 -0.75 -10.46
CA CYS A 135 -4.88 -0.13 -11.73
C CYS A 135 -6.11 0.44 -12.46
N SER A 136 -7.25 -0.25 -12.44
CA SER A 136 -8.50 0.23 -13.05
C SER A 136 -9.09 1.48 -12.38
N LYS A 137 -8.66 1.79 -11.15
CA LYS A 137 -9.12 2.94 -10.37
C LYS A 137 -8.22 4.16 -10.48
N ALA A 138 -7.07 4.06 -11.14
CA ALA A 138 -6.14 5.18 -11.34
C ALA A 138 -6.17 5.66 -12.80
N THR A 139 -6.08 6.98 -13.02
CA THR A 139 -5.88 7.54 -14.38
C THR A 139 -4.43 7.96 -14.63
N GLU A 140 -3.71 8.43 -13.61
CA GLU A 140 -2.32 8.90 -13.76
C GLU A 140 -1.31 7.88 -13.24
N PHE A 141 -1.41 7.50 -11.96
CA PHE A 141 -0.46 6.56 -11.38
C PHE A 141 -1.01 5.72 -10.21
N VAL A 142 -0.34 4.57 -10.01
CA VAL A 142 -0.46 3.76 -8.79
C VAL A 142 0.86 3.83 -8.02
N PHE A 143 0.80 4.13 -6.73
CA PHE A 143 1.93 4.04 -5.81
C PHE A 143 1.79 2.80 -4.93
N LEU A 144 2.81 1.96 -4.90
CA LEU A 144 2.84 0.72 -4.14
C LEU A 144 4.02 0.72 -3.17
N ASN A 145 3.80 0.22 -1.96
CA ASN A 145 4.88 -0.28 -1.13
C ASN A 145 4.58 -1.69 -0.66
N ILE A 146 5.58 -2.57 -0.80
CA ILE A 146 5.47 -4.01 -0.57
C ILE A 146 6.70 -4.49 0.21
N CYS A 147 6.47 -5.18 1.33
CA CYS A 147 7.51 -5.90 2.07
C CYS A 147 7.81 -7.25 1.41
N THR A 148 9.09 -7.52 1.13
CA THR A 148 9.53 -8.76 0.45
C THR A 148 10.08 -9.80 1.42
N PHE A 149 9.79 -9.70 2.71
CA PHE A 149 10.22 -10.66 3.73
C PHE A 149 9.07 -10.98 4.71
N PRO A 150 9.12 -12.12 5.43
CA PRO A 150 8.05 -12.52 6.34
C PRO A 150 7.81 -11.50 7.46
N ALA A 151 6.56 -11.35 7.88
CA ALA A 151 6.24 -10.55 9.06
C ALA A 151 6.74 -11.21 10.34
N MET A 152 6.91 -10.38 11.38
CA MET A 152 7.08 -10.89 12.74
C MET A 152 5.80 -11.48 13.35
N LYS A 153 4.64 -11.24 12.71
CA LYS A 153 3.33 -11.64 13.20
C LYS A 153 2.81 -12.87 12.45
N VAL A 154 2.02 -13.67 13.14
CA VAL A 154 1.30 -14.82 12.61
C VAL A 154 -0.18 -14.73 12.99
N PHE A 155 -1.04 -15.34 12.17
CA PHE A 155 -2.42 -15.61 12.52
C PHE A 155 -2.52 -16.67 13.64
N PRO A 156 -3.70 -16.84 14.27
CA PRO A 156 -3.89 -17.84 15.32
C PRO A 156 -3.55 -19.29 14.92
N ASP A 157 -3.66 -19.61 13.63
CA ASP A 157 -3.30 -20.94 13.08
C ASP A 157 -1.80 -21.10 12.80
N GLY A 158 -0.98 -20.08 13.09
CA GLY A 158 0.47 -20.07 12.88
C GLY A 158 0.90 -19.60 11.49
N THR A 159 -0.02 -19.35 10.56
CA THR A 159 0.28 -18.82 9.24
C THR A 159 0.88 -17.41 9.35
N ASN A 160 1.96 -17.11 8.63
CA ASN A 160 2.53 -15.76 8.60
C ASN A 160 1.53 -14.76 8.01
N VAL A 161 1.45 -13.54 8.56
CA VAL A 161 0.52 -12.54 8.01
C VAL A 161 0.98 -12.00 6.65
N HIS A 162 2.27 -12.05 6.33
CA HIS A 162 2.76 -11.87 4.95
C HIS A 162 2.62 -13.21 4.24
N VAL A 163 1.49 -13.41 3.56
CA VAL A 163 1.16 -14.65 2.84
C VAL A 163 1.69 -14.65 1.41
N SER A 164 2.06 -13.48 0.88
CA SER A 164 2.68 -13.26 -0.44
C SER A 164 4.08 -12.68 -0.27
N VAL A 165 5.04 -13.54 0.06
CA VAL A 165 6.46 -13.17 0.19
C VAL A 165 7.20 -13.62 -1.07
N PHE A 166 7.35 -12.70 -2.02
CA PHE A 166 8.12 -12.88 -3.24
C PHE A 166 9.33 -11.95 -3.27
N ASP A 167 10.36 -12.33 -4.03
CA ASP A 167 11.48 -11.42 -4.28
C ASP A 167 11.06 -10.25 -5.19
N GLN A 168 11.91 -9.23 -5.26
CA GLN A 168 11.66 -8.03 -6.07
C GLN A 168 11.46 -8.33 -7.55
N ASN A 169 12.19 -9.30 -8.12
CA ASN A 169 12.12 -9.60 -9.54
C ASN A 169 10.80 -10.28 -9.90
N ASP A 170 10.30 -11.16 -9.04
CA ASP A 170 8.99 -11.79 -9.18
C ASP A 170 7.88 -10.72 -9.13
N TRP A 171 7.94 -9.79 -8.15
CA TRP A 171 6.98 -8.68 -8.07
C TRP A 171 7.06 -7.75 -9.29
N LEU A 172 8.27 -7.35 -9.70
CA LEU A 172 8.48 -6.49 -10.87
C LEU A 172 7.94 -7.14 -12.14
N THR A 173 8.18 -8.43 -12.33
CA THR A 173 7.68 -9.19 -13.48
C THR A 173 6.14 -9.20 -13.48
N PHE A 174 5.52 -9.48 -12.33
CA PHE A 174 4.09 -9.49 -12.18
C PHE A 174 3.45 -8.11 -12.43
N LEU A 175 3.93 -7.08 -11.73
CA LEU A 175 3.42 -5.71 -11.87
C LEU A 175 3.62 -5.17 -13.29
N SER A 176 4.75 -5.48 -13.93
CA SER A 176 5.01 -5.08 -15.33
C SER A 176 4.03 -5.74 -16.30
N ARG A 177 3.64 -7.01 -16.06
CA ARG A 177 2.61 -7.69 -16.87
C ARG A 177 1.25 -7.05 -16.66
N LYS A 178 0.86 -6.76 -15.41
CA LYS A 178 -0.41 -6.11 -15.10
C LYS A 178 -0.52 -4.72 -15.71
N ARG A 179 0.52 -3.90 -15.52
CA ARG A 179 0.60 -2.53 -16.06
C ARG A 179 0.34 -2.47 -17.57
N LYS A 180 0.80 -3.47 -18.35
CA LYS A 180 0.58 -3.50 -19.81
C LYS A 180 -0.90 -3.52 -20.23
N ASN A 181 -1.81 -3.90 -19.34
CA ASN A 181 -3.25 -3.87 -19.59
C ASN A 181 -3.86 -2.47 -19.40
N PHE A 182 -3.08 -1.51 -18.88
CA PHE A 182 -3.51 -0.15 -18.56
C PHE A 182 -2.62 0.83 -19.31
N GLU A 183 -3.10 1.30 -20.46
CA GLU A 183 -2.40 2.28 -21.29
C GLU A 183 -2.15 3.56 -20.48
N ASP A 184 -0.98 4.17 -20.69
CA ASP A 184 -0.51 5.41 -20.04
C ASP A 184 -0.39 5.41 -18.51
N LEU A 185 -0.84 4.36 -17.82
CA LEU A 185 -0.70 4.24 -16.37
C LEU A 185 0.78 4.09 -15.96
N VAL A 186 1.20 4.84 -14.94
CA VAL A 186 2.51 4.66 -14.30
C VAL A 186 2.36 3.93 -12.98
N ILE A 187 3.20 2.93 -12.71
CA ILE A 187 3.30 2.30 -11.39
C ILE A 187 4.63 2.69 -10.74
N TYR A 188 4.58 3.37 -9.60
CA TYR A 188 5.72 3.56 -8.72
C TYR A 188 5.66 2.48 -7.63
N VAL A 189 6.70 1.66 -7.49
CA VAL A 189 6.74 0.60 -6.47
C VAL A 189 8.00 0.69 -5.63
N TYR A 190 7.82 0.62 -4.31
CA TYR A 190 8.87 0.54 -3.30
C TYR A 190 8.85 -0.84 -2.64
N PHE A 191 9.96 -1.55 -2.73
CA PHE A 191 10.16 -2.81 -2.02
C PHE A 191 10.95 -2.61 -0.75
N ASP A 192 10.44 -3.07 0.39
CA ASP A 192 11.23 -3.19 1.61
C ASP A 192 11.93 -4.55 1.61
N VAL A 193 13.26 -4.50 1.65
CA VAL A 193 14.16 -5.64 1.46
C VAL A 193 14.99 -5.80 2.72
N LEU A 194 15.19 -7.03 3.17
CA LEU A 194 16.07 -7.32 4.30
C LEU A 194 17.48 -7.66 3.79
N GLU A 195 18.45 -6.79 4.04
CA GLU A 195 19.86 -7.01 3.71
C GLU A 195 20.72 -6.75 4.94
N ASN A 196 21.61 -7.70 5.29
CA ASN A 196 22.49 -7.58 6.46
C ASN A 196 21.76 -7.21 7.78
N ASN A 197 20.56 -7.77 7.99
CA ASN A 197 19.65 -7.46 9.11
C ASN A 197 19.14 -6.01 9.16
N GLU A 198 19.29 -5.25 8.09
CA GLU A 198 18.70 -3.92 7.93
C GLU A 198 17.62 -3.94 6.85
N THR A 199 16.55 -3.19 7.07
CA THR A 199 15.55 -2.94 6.04
C THR A 199 16.03 -1.82 5.13
N ILE A 200 16.10 -2.10 3.84
CA ILE A 200 16.43 -1.17 2.77
C ILE A 200 15.23 -1.08 1.83
N SER A 201 14.78 0.13 1.54
CA SER A 201 13.71 0.34 0.55
C SER A 201 14.32 0.61 -0.83
N ARG A 202 13.87 -0.12 -1.85
CA ARG A 202 14.27 0.05 -3.25
C ARG A 202 13.09 0.46 -4.09
N ALA A 203 13.29 1.42 -4.99
CA ALA A 203 12.20 2.01 -5.75
C ALA A 203 12.35 1.82 -7.26
N TYR A 204 11.23 1.61 -7.92
CA TYR A 204 11.13 1.35 -9.35
C TYR A 204 9.94 2.11 -9.92
N LYS A 205 10.08 2.56 -11.18
CA LYS A 205 8.98 3.11 -11.97
C LYS A 205 8.72 2.20 -13.15
N LEU A 206 7.47 1.80 -13.33
CA LEU A 206 6.98 0.99 -14.44
C LEU A 206 6.10 1.88 -15.32
N ASP A 207 6.56 2.18 -16.53
CA ASP A 207 5.79 2.92 -17.53
C ASP A 207 5.94 2.27 -18.92
N ASN A 208 5.58 2.99 -20.00
CA ASN A 208 5.71 2.50 -21.38
C ASN A 208 7.17 2.23 -21.79
N TYR A 209 8.14 2.79 -21.07
CA TYR A 209 9.57 2.57 -21.19
C TYR A 209 10.01 1.65 -20.03
N MET A 210 10.80 0.62 -20.35
CA MET A 210 11.24 -0.43 -19.41
C MET A 210 11.81 0.15 -18.10
N PRO A 211 11.75 -0.58 -16.96
CA PRO A 211 11.95 0.00 -15.63
C PRO A 211 13.24 0.81 -15.49
N GLU A 212 13.09 2.11 -15.30
CA GLU A 212 14.15 2.95 -14.77
C GLU A 212 14.27 2.69 -13.26
N HIS A 213 15.47 2.38 -12.80
CA HIS A 213 15.78 2.40 -11.38
C HIS A 213 15.72 3.85 -10.90
N ILE A 214 14.88 4.14 -9.90
CA ILE A 214 14.90 5.46 -9.27
C ILE A 214 15.49 5.33 -7.87
N ASP A 215 16.70 5.85 -7.68
CA ASP A 215 17.34 5.90 -6.36
C ASP A 215 16.74 7.03 -5.53
N PHE A 216 15.59 6.77 -4.91
CA PHE A 216 15.10 7.60 -3.82
C PHE A 216 15.82 7.19 -2.53
N LYS A 217 16.83 7.97 -2.12
CA LYS A 217 17.38 7.84 -0.77
C LYS A 217 16.26 8.16 0.24
N ILE A 218 15.67 7.13 0.83
CA ILE A 218 14.82 7.31 2.01
C ILE A 218 15.75 7.78 3.12
N ASN A 219 15.64 9.05 3.49
CA ASN A 219 16.27 9.53 4.70
C ASN A 219 15.63 8.75 5.85
N ARG A 220 16.40 7.88 6.51
CA ARG A 220 16.02 7.29 7.80
C ARG A 220 15.62 8.47 8.70
N VAL A 221 14.33 8.60 8.97
CA VAL A 221 13.90 9.31 10.17
C VAL A 221 14.25 8.34 11.29
N GLU A 222 15.35 8.61 11.99
CA GLU A 222 15.66 7.88 13.21
C GLU A 222 14.43 7.91 14.11
N PRO A 223 14.02 6.79 14.72
CA PRO A 223 13.01 6.85 15.75
C PRO A 223 13.51 7.80 16.82
N LEU A 224 12.72 8.83 17.14
CA LEU A 224 12.90 9.61 18.36
C LEU A 224 13.09 8.60 19.49
N SER A 225 14.31 8.57 20.01
CA SER A 225 14.63 7.84 21.21
C SER A 225 13.68 8.35 22.29
N ILE A 226 12.80 7.49 22.76
CA ILE A 226 12.07 7.76 24.00
C ILE A 226 13.13 7.61 25.10
N GLN A 227 13.83 8.70 25.38
CA GLN A 227 14.55 8.88 26.64
C GLN A 227 13.52 9.18 27.75
N GLY A 228 13.63 8.44 28.85
CA GLY A 228 12.91 8.67 30.12
C GLY A 228 11.73 7.73 30.27
N GLY A 229 11.71 6.73 31.16
CA GLY A 229 12.27 6.72 32.50
C GLY A 229 11.19 7.18 33.49
N ILE A 230 10.45 6.21 34.06
CA ILE A 230 10.36 5.92 35.50
C ILE A 230 10.20 4.41 35.63
#